data_AF-A0A8D8SSZ8-F1
#
_entry.id   AF-A0A8D8SSZ8-F1
#
_cell.length_a   1.000
_cell.length_b   1.000
_cell.length_c   1.000
_cell.angle_alpha   90.00
_cell.angle_beta   90.00
_cell.angle_gamma   90.00
#
_symmetry.space_group_name_H-M   'P 1'
#
loop_
_entity.id
_entity.type
_entity.pdbx_description
1 polymer ?
#
loop_
_entity_poly.entity_id
_entity_poly.type
_entity_poly.pdbx_seq_one_letter_code
_entity_poly.pdbx_strand_id
1 'polypeptide(L)'
;MFFCFRCRDRDFAVIKRNVNHHDRVYLIKEFAELFLTAPVKRTYSVVLVETDQVIDLKSWWPRFYKKNVISEETRGRNTPKEDKKHFKISQFKQFTHSEDHPGVVVARDYIDSIVPHTYNLRNTNISPISRMPTAVAYPKDYLPINHKKMADLRKFQPYLPQEEEVQKFYKEIFSWETYNGGDNEEEDLDDED
;
A
#
# COMPACT_ATOMS: atom_id res chain seq x y z
N MET A 1 -10.04 -1.14 4.07
CA MET A 1 -8.63 -0.78 4.41
C MET A 1 -8.66 0.57 5.14
N PHE A 2 -7.85 0.79 6.18
CA PHE A 2 -7.83 2.06 6.93
C PHE A 2 -6.73 2.99 6.44
N PHE A 3 -7.07 4.26 6.25
CA PHE A 3 -6.08 5.32 6.07
C PHE A 3 -6.27 6.36 7.17
N CYS A 4 -5.26 6.54 8.03
CA CYS A 4 -5.18 7.76 8.84
C CYS A 4 -4.48 8.85 8.03
N PHE A 5 -5.24 9.85 7.59
CA PHE A 5 -4.64 11.05 7.00
C PHE A 5 -4.12 11.97 8.11
N ARG A 6 -2.81 12.24 8.10
CA ARG A 6 -2.10 13.22 8.96
C ARG A 6 -1.94 12.86 10.44
N CYS A 7 -2.03 11.59 10.83
CA CYS A 7 -1.61 11.16 12.18
C CYS A 7 -0.14 11.55 12.41
N ARG A 8 0.16 12.30 13.48
CA ARG A 8 1.55 12.43 13.95
C ARG A 8 1.94 11.13 14.65
N ASP A 9 3.21 10.73 14.57
CA ASP A 9 3.69 9.46 15.17
C ASP A 9 3.33 9.29 16.66
N ARG A 10 3.29 10.41 17.40
CA ARG A 10 2.89 10.43 18.82
C ARG A 10 1.45 9.99 19.02
N ASP A 11 0.54 10.40 18.14
CA ASP A 11 -0.87 10.07 18.21
C ASP A 11 -1.08 8.58 17.93
N PHE A 12 -0.36 8.05 16.93
CA PHE A 12 -0.36 6.64 16.61
C PHE A 12 0.17 5.77 17.76
N ALA A 13 1.20 6.23 18.48
CA ALA A 13 1.72 5.51 19.64
C ALA A 13 0.68 5.37 20.77
N VAL A 14 -0.15 6.39 21.01
CA VAL A 14 -1.23 6.34 22.02
C VAL A 14 -2.32 5.36 21.59
N ILE A 15 -2.74 5.42 20.32
CA ILE A 15 -3.76 4.51 19.78
C ILE A 15 -3.26 3.06 19.83
N LYS A 16 -2.02 2.81 19.40
CA LYS A 16 -1.40 1.48 19.44
C LYS A 16 -1.35 0.91 20.86
N ARG A 17 -1.03 1.73 21.87
CA ARG A 17 -1.07 1.30 23.27
C ARG A 17 -2.49 0.93 23.72
N ASN A 18 -3.49 1.69 23.29
CA ASN A 18 -4.90 1.41 23.64
C ASN A 18 -5.40 0.11 23.01
N VAL A 19 -5.05 -0.12 21.74
CA VAL A 19 -5.31 -1.39 21.03
C VAL A 19 -4.64 -2.55 21.76
N ASN A 20 -3.33 -2.44 22.02
CA ASN A 20 -2.55 -3.50 22.67
C ASN A 20 -2.95 -3.76 24.13
N HIS A 21 -3.60 -2.81 24.80
CA HIS A 21 -4.08 -2.99 26.17
C HIS A 21 -5.19 -4.06 26.24
N HIS A 22 -5.89 -4.30 25.14
CA HIS A 22 -6.97 -5.26 25.05
C HIS A 22 -6.49 -6.40 24.15
N ASP A 23 -6.09 -7.51 24.76
CA ASP A 23 -5.62 -8.71 24.06
C ASP A 23 -6.79 -9.48 23.41
N ARG A 24 -7.43 -8.85 22.40
CA ARG A 24 -8.57 -9.42 21.69
C ARG A 24 -8.56 -9.09 20.20
N VAL A 25 -9.27 -9.91 19.44
CA VAL A 25 -9.52 -9.70 18.01
C VAL A 25 -10.60 -8.62 17.86
N TYR A 26 -10.32 -7.64 17.00
CA TYR A 26 -11.20 -6.51 16.73
C TYR A 26 -11.74 -6.55 15.31
N LEU A 27 -13.01 -6.19 15.15
CA LEU A 27 -13.59 -5.85 13.86
C LEU A 27 -13.09 -4.49 13.37
N ILE A 28 -13.20 -4.29 12.06
CA ILE A 28 -12.87 -3.02 11.40
C ILE A 28 -13.63 -1.85 12.07
N LYS A 29 -14.93 -1.99 12.33
CA LYS A 29 -15.71 -0.91 12.96
C LYS A 29 -15.22 -0.58 14.37
N GLU A 30 -14.86 -1.59 15.16
CA GLU A 30 -14.31 -1.40 16.51
C GLU A 30 -12.94 -0.72 16.47
N PHE A 31 -12.10 -1.05 15.49
CA PHE A 31 -10.87 -0.28 15.27
C PHE A 31 -11.18 1.19 14.99
N ALA A 32 -12.15 1.49 14.12
CA ALA A 32 -12.51 2.89 13.86
C ALA A 32 -12.95 3.62 15.14
N GLU A 33 -13.74 2.96 15.99
CA GLU A 33 -14.17 3.49 17.29
C GLU A 33 -13.01 3.71 18.25
N LEU A 34 -12.06 2.77 18.34
CA LEU A 34 -10.87 2.92 19.18
C LEU A 34 -10.02 4.13 18.78
N PHE A 35 -9.91 4.39 17.48
CA PHE A 35 -9.23 5.58 16.98
C PHE A 35 -10.03 6.84 17.35
N LEU A 36 -11.35 6.86 17.18
CA LEU A 36 -12.18 8.03 17.53
C LEU A 36 -12.22 8.34 19.04
N THR A 37 -12.15 7.31 19.87
CA THR A 37 -12.24 7.41 21.35
C THR A 37 -10.90 7.62 22.03
N ALA A 38 -9.78 7.46 21.32
CA ALA A 38 -8.45 7.65 21.88
C ALA A 38 -8.26 9.09 22.42
N PRO A 39 -7.62 9.25 23.60
CA PRO A 39 -7.45 10.55 24.26
C PRO A 39 -6.31 11.34 23.59
N VAL A 40 -6.52 11.72 22.34
CA VAL A 40 -5.58 12.45 21.50
C VAL A 40 -6.23 13.74 21.03
N LYS A 41 -5.45 14.80 20.81
CA LYS A 41 -5.96 16.00 20.13
C LYS A 41 -6.48 15.57 18.76
N ARG A 42 -7.78 15.76 18.51
CA ARG A 42 -8.49 15.29 17.29
C ARG A 42 -8.03 16.06 16.04
N THR A 43 -6.81 15.81 15.59
CA THR A 43 -6.24 16.41 14.37
C THR A 43 -6.30 15.49 13.16
N TYR A 44 -6.95 14.33 13.29
CA TYR A 44 -7.08 13.33 12.24
C TYR A 44 -8.55 12.90 12.06
N SER A 45 -8.85 12.41 10.86
CA SER A 45 -10.14 11.83 10.50
C SER A 45 -9.97 10.34 10.21
N VAL A 46 -10.92 9.53 10.68
CA VAL A 46 -11.00 8.11 10.37
C VAL A 46 -12.09 7.93 9.31
N VAL A 47 -11.72 7.35 8.16
CA VAL A 47 -12.64 7.06 7.06
C VAL A 47 -12.60 5.57 6.79
N LEU A 48 -13.79 4.96 6.74
CA LEU A 48 -13.96 3.60 6.25
C LEU A 48 -13.98 3.66 4.72
N VAL A 49 -12.95 3.10 4.10
CA VAL A 49 -12.81 3.07 2.64
C VAL A 49 -13.56 1.86 2.10
N GLU A 50 -14.48 2.13 1.18
CA GLU A 50 -15.23 1.12 0.42
C GLU A 50 -14.38 0.54 -0.73
N THR A 51 -14.76 -0.64 -1.23
CA THR A 51 -13.98 -1.38 -2.24
C THR A 51 -13.91 -0.65 -3.58
N ASP A 52 -14.97 0.07 -3.94
CA ASP A 52 -15.12 0.90 -5.14
C ASP A 52 -14.15 2.09 -5.18
N GLN A 53 -13.75 2.59 -4.02
CA GLN A 53 -12.79 3.71 -3.87
C GLN A 53 -11.34 3.26 -4.05
N VAL A 54 -11.06 1.94 -4.03
CA VAL A 54 -9.69 1.44 -4.17
C VAL A 54 -9.36 1.17 -5.63
N ILE A 55 -8.44 1.95 -6.17
CA ILE A 55 -8.05 1.93 -7.58
C ILE A 55 -6.83 1.00 -7.79
N ASP A 56 -6.84 0.21 -8.86
CA ASP A 56 -5.71 -0.64 -9.24
C ASP A 56 -4.61 0.17 -9.95
N LEU A 57 -3.73 0.75 -9.13
CA LEU A 57 -2.54 1.43 -9.62
C LEU A 57 -1.49 0.45 -10.17
N LYS A 58 -1.40 -0.77 -9.61
CA LYS A 58 -0.31 -1.73 -9.90
C LYS A 58 -0.42 -2.28 -11.32
N SER A 59 -1.63 -2.58 -11.79
CA SER A 59 -1.86 -3.05 -13.16
C SER A 59 -1.82 -1.92 -14.20
N TRP A 60 -2.17 -0.70 -13.80
CA TRP A 60 -2.19 0.46 -14.68
C TRP A 60 -0.79 1.02 -14.96
N TRP A 61 0.03 1.18 -13.92
CA TRP A 61 1.33 1.83 -13.99
C TRP A 61 2.29 1.28 -15.08
N PRO A 62 2.52 -0.04 -15.18
CA PRO A 62 3.43 -0.64 -16.17
C PRO A 62 3.11 -0.32 -17.63
N ARG A 63 1.84 -0.02 -17.93
CA ARG A 63 1.39 0.17 -19.32
C ARG A 63 1.83 1.51 -19.87
N PHE A 64 2.02 2.51 -19.02
CA PHE A 64 2.25 3.88 -19.46
C PHE A 64 3.61 4.43 -19.03
N TYR A 65 4.16 3.91 -17.93
CA TYR A 65 5.43 4.36 -17.39
C TYR A 65 6.52 3.31 -17.54
N LYS A 66 7.75 3.78 -17.76
CA LYS A 66 8.93 2.91 -17.79
C LYS A 66 9.17 2.30 -16.41
N LYS A 67 9.41 0.98 -16.37
CA LYS A 67 9.89 0.28 -15.17
C LYS A 67 11.40 0.55 -14.98
N ASN A 68 11.87 0.55 -13.73
CA ASN A 68 13.28 0.58 -13.36
C ASN A 68 14.09 1.76 -13.90
N VAL A 69 13.49 2.95 -13.94
CA VAL A 69 14.16 4.19 -14.38
C VAL A 69 15.23 4.60 -13.37
N ILE A 70 16.43 4.95 -13.84
CA ILE A 70 17.51 5.50 -13.01
C ILE A 70 17.28 7.01 -12.85
N SER A 71 17.59 7.55 -11.68
CA SER A 71 17.46 8.98 -11.42
C SER A 71 18.39 9.78 -12.35
N GLU A 72 17.95 10.95 -12.81
CA GLU A 72 18.76 11.78 -13.71
C GLU A 72 20.08 12.23 -13.04
N GLU A 73 20.09 12.36 -11.71
CA GLU A 73 21.29 12.72 -10.95
C GLU A 73 22.35 11.61 -10.94
N THR A 74 21.94 10.34 -11.05
CA THR A 74 22.83 9.17 -10.95
C THR A 74 23.02 8.43 -12.28
N ARG A 75 22.39 8.91 -13.35
CA ARG A 75 22.42 8.29 -14.69
C ARG A 75 23.79 8.34 -15.37
N GLY A 76 24.66 9.26 -14.97
CA GLY A 76 25.94 9.55 -15.62
C GLY A 76 26.93 8.38 -15.64
N ARG A 77 27.88 8.42 -16.60
CA ARG A 77 28.95 7.41 -16.74
C ARG A 77 29.99 7.46 -15.60
N ASN A 78 29.99 8.55 -14.82
CA ASN A 78 30.89 8.78 -13.70
C ASN A 78 30.39 8.14 -12.39
N THR A 79 29.15 7.65 -12.34
CA THR A 79 28.57 7.03 -11.16
C THR A 79 28.68 5.51 -11.27
N PRO A 80 29.28 4.82 -10.29
CA PRO A 80 29.32 3.36 -10.21
C PRO A 80 27.92 2.74 -10.32
N LYS A 81 27.82 1.49 -10.80
CA LYS A 81 26.52 0.79 -10.97
C LYS A 81 25.75 0.71 -9.65
N GLU A 82 26.45 0.52 -8.54
CA GLU A 82 25.89 0.38 -7.17
C GLU A 82 25.24 1.67 -6.65
N ASP A 83 25.76 2.84 -7.05
CA ASP A 83 25.26 4.14 -6.61
C ASP A 83 24.06 4.65 -7.44
N LYS A 84 23.64 3.89 -8.46
CA LYS A 84 22.53 4.28 -9.33
C LYS A 84 21.21 4.06 -8.62
N LYS A 85 20.50 5.16 -8.38
CA LYS A 85 19.21 5.12 -7.72
C LYS A 85 18.11 4.78 -8.71
N HIS A 86 17.61 3.56 -8.63
CA HIS A 86 16.45 3.12 -9.40
C HIS A 86 15.13 3.60 -8.79
N PHE A 87 14.13 3.82 -9.65
CA PHE A 87 12.78 4.16 -9.24
C PHE A 87 12.07 2.94 -8.66
N LYS A 88 11.97 2.87 -7.32
CA LYS A 88 11.14 1.91 -6.59
C LYS A 88 10.07 2.64 -5.77
N ILE A 89 8.79 2.38 -6.03
CA ILE A 89 7.67 3.05 -5.33
C ILE A 89 7.73 2.82 -3.82
N SER A 90 8.18 1.64 -3.39
CA SER A 90 8.32 1.27 -1.97
C SER A 90 9.39 2.08 -1.21
N GLN A 91 10.39 2.59 -1.92
CA GLN A 91 11.53 3.29 -1.32
C GLN A 91 11.18 4.74 -0.93
N PHE A 92 10.35 5.41 -1.73
CA PHE A 92 10.06 6.83 -1.57
C PHE A 92 8.77 7.07 -0.78
N LYS A 93 8.74 8.17 -0.02
CA LYS A 93 7.57 8.55 0.82
C LYS A 93 6.77 9.70 0.24
N GLN A 94 7.34 10.46 -0.70
CA GLN A 94 6.65 11.56 -1.36
C GLN A 94 6.95 11.53 -2.86
N PHE A 95 5.90 11.69 -3.66
CA PHE A 95 5.97 11.83 -5.10
C PHE A 95 5.33 13.15 -5.48
N THR A 96 6.07 13.99 -6.19
CA THR A 96 5.56 15.25 -6.73
C THR A 96 5.51 15.15 -8.25
N HIS A 97 4.35 15.45 -8.81
CA HIS A 97 4.12 15.55 -10.24
C HIS A 97 3.70 16.99 -10.56
N SER A 98 4.28 17.58 -11.60
CA SER A 98 3.87 18.89 -12.14
C SER A 98 3.25 18.71 -13.52
N GLU A 99 2.20 19.46 -13.82
CA GLU A 99 1.59 19.51 -15.16
C GLU A 99 2.53 20.12 -16.21
N ASP A 100 3.47 20.97 -15.78
CA ASP A 100 4.46 21.60 -16.66
C ASP A 100 5.44 20.60 -17.28
N HIS A 101 5.68 19.48 -16.58
CA HIS A 101 6.66 18.46 -16.94
C HIS A 101 6.02 17.07 -16.97
N PRO A 102 5.12 16.80 -17.94
CA PRO A 102 4.37 15.55 -17.98
C PRO A 102 5.31 14.35 -18.16
N GLY A 103 5.20 13.40 -17.25
CA GLY A 103 6.03 12.18 -17.23
C GLY A 103 7.34 12.30 -16.46
N VAL A 104 7.61 13.46 -15.84
CA VAL A 104 8.69 13.62 -14.86
C VAL A 104 8.08 13.53 -13.45
N VAL A 105 8.67 12.67 -12.62
CA VAL A 105 8.29 12.55 -11.20
C VAL A 105 9.50 12.89 -10.35
N VAL A 106 9.27 13.78 -9.38
CA VAL A 106 10.25 14.06 -8.34
C VAL A 106 9.88 13.23 -7.12
N ALA A 107 10.75 12.28 -6.76
CA ALA A 107 10.57 11.43 -5.60
C ALA A 107 11.51 11.86 -4.47
N ARG A 108 11.05 11.68 -3.22
CA ARG A 108 11.83 11.97 -2.02
C ARG A 108 11.77 10.82 -1.03
N ASP A 109 12.89 10.56 -0.37
CA ASP A 109 13.02 9.51 0.65
C ASP A 109 12.14 9.79 1.88
N TYR A 110 11.92 11.06 2.21
CA TYR A 110 11.04 11.52 3.28
C TYR A 110 10.13 12.65 2.79
N ILE A 111 9.00 12.84 3.48
CA ILE A 111 8.11 13.98 3.26
C ILE A 111 8.91 15.26 3.51
N ASP A 112 8.93 16.14 2.52
CA ASP A 112 9.65 17.43 2.54
C ASP A 112 11.18 17.30 2.70
N SER A 113 11.75 16.16 2.29
CA SER A 113 13.21 16.00 2.22
C SER A 113 13.88 17.04 1.30
N ILE A 114 15.08 17.47 1.70
CA ILE A 114 15.90 18.42 0.95
C ILE A 114 16.48 17.78 -0.33
N VAL A 115 16.67 16.46 -0.34
CA VAL A 115 17.30 15.75 -1.46
C VAL A 115 16.20 15.12 -2.33
N PRO A 116 15.87 15.71 -3.49
CA PRO A 116 15.00 15.10 -4.48
C PRO A 116 15.77 14.16 -5.42
N HIS A 117 15.05 13.16 -5.93
CA HIS A 117 15.49 12.33 -7.04
C HIS A 117 14.50 12.47 -8.20
N THR A 118 15.03 12.83 -9.36
CA THR A 118 14.22 13.14 -10.55
C THR A 118 14.21 11.95 -11.47
N TYR A 119 13.01 11.49 -11.83
CA TYR A 119 12.81 10.33 -12.69
C TYR A 119 12.01 10.69 -13.92
N ASN A 120 12.55 10.36 -15.09
CA ASN A 120 11.83 10.46 -16.36
C ASN A 120 11.12 9.15 -16.67
N LEU A 121 9.85 9.08 -16.27
CA LEU A 121 9.02 7.89 -16.40
C LEU A 121 8.35 7.78 -17.78
N ARG A 122 8.47 8.81 -18.62
CA ARG A 122 7.77 8.89 -19.91
C ARG A 122 8.21 7.76 -20.84
N ASN A 123 7.24 6.94 -21.25
CA ASN A 123 7.43 6.06 -22.38
C ASN A 123 7.31 6.87 -23.68
N THR A 124 8.37 6.94 -24.48
CA THR A 124 8.40 7.72 -25.73
C THR A 124 7.49 7.13 -26.80
N ASN A 125 7.14 5.85 -26.67
CA ASN A 125 6.32 5.12 -27.64
C ASN A 125 4.82 5.23 -27.36
N ILE A 126 4.42 5.88 -26.27
CA ILE A 126 3.03 5.96 -25.82
C ILE A 126 2.69 7.44 -25.64
N SER A 127 1.60 7.88 -26.28
CA SER A 127 1.10 9.25 -26.11
C SER A 127 0.80 9.51 -24.63
N PRO A 128 0.97 10.76 -24.16
CA PRO A 128 0.81 11.11 -22.76
C PRO A 128 -0.52 10.60 -22.21
N ILE A 129 -0.47 10.08 -20.99
CA ILE A 129 -1.63 9.62 -20.24
C ILE A 129 -2.63 10.76 -20.17
N SER A 130 -3.77 10.61 -20.84
CA SER A 130 -4.88 11.56 -20.70
C SER A 130 -5.74 11.26 -19.47
N ARG A 131 -5.64 10.07 -18.86
CA ARG A 131 -6.58 9.63 -17.81
C ARG A 131 -5.93 8.82 -16.69
N MET A 132 -6.24 9.23 -15.46
CA MET A 132 -5.98 8.47 -14.23
C MET A 132 -6.60 7.07 -14.31
N PRO A 133 -6.05 6.08 -13.58
CA PRO A 133 -6.66 4.76 -13.50
C PRO A 133 -8.08 4.87 -12.94
N THR A 134 -9.04 4.25 -13.62
CA THR A 134 -10.44 4.15 -13.17
C THR A 134 -10.82 2.71 -12.82
N ALA A 135 -9.91 1.76 -13.02
CA ALA A 135 -10.15 0.36 -12.70
C ALA A 135 -10.11 0.15 -11.19
N VAL A 136 -11.16 -0.47 -10.65
CA VAL A 136 -11.25 -0.83 -9.23
C VAL A 136 -10.36 -2.05 -8.97
N ALA A 137 -9.61 -2.04 -7.85
CA ALA A 137 -8.71 -3.12 -7.47
C ALA A 137 -9.43 -4.39 -7.02
N TYR A 138 -10.66 -4.26 -6.52
CA TYR A 138 -11.46 -5.34 -5.96
C TYR A 138 -12.81 -5.46 -6.68
N PRO A 139 -12.86 -5.94 -7.94
CA PRO A 139 -14.09 -6.00 -8.72
C PRO A 139 -15.13 -7.00 -8.18
N LYS A 140 -14.72 -7.97 -7.35
CA LYS A 140 -15.59 -8.92 -6.66
C LYS A 140 -15.73 -8.61 -5.17
N ASP A 141 -15.38 -7.40 -4.72
CA ASP A 141 -15.26 -6.99 -3.32
C ASP A 141 -14.22 -7.71 -2.46
N TYR A 142 -13.70 -8.85 -2.92
CA TYR A 142 -12.62 -9.58 -2.26
C TYR A 142 -11.54 -10.04 -3.26
N LEU A 143 -10.35 -10.32 -2.73
CA LEU A 143 -9.30 -11.05 -3.45
C LEU A 143 -9.23 -12.48 -2.93
N PRO A 144 -9.08 -13.48 -3.83
CA PRO A 144 -8.79 -14.84 -3.42
C PRO A 144 -7.58 -14.90 -2.49
N ILE A 145 -7.67 -15.70 -1.44
CA ILE A 145 -6.57 -15.90 -0.48
C ILE A 145 -5.82 -17.17 -0.85
N ASN A 146 -4.49 -17.16 -0.69
CA ASN A 146 -3.69 -18.36 -0.94
C ASN A 146 -4.17 -19.53 -0.07
N HIS A 147 -4.31 -20.72 -0.64
CA HIS A 147 -4.78 -21.92 0.06
C HIS A 147 -4.03 -22.21 1.37
N LYS A 148 -2.69 -22.04 1.41
CA LYS A 148 -1.88 -22.23 2.63
C LYS A 148 -2.30 -21.26 3.73
N LYS A 149 -2.42 -19.97 3.39
CA LYS A 149 -2.84 -18.91 4.31
C LYS A 149 -4.27 -19.14 4.80
N MET A 150 -5.18 -19.57 3.93
CA MET A 150 -6.55 -19.92 4.32
C MET A 150 -6.59 -21.11 5.29
N ALA A 151 -5.75 -22.12 5.08
CA ALA A 151 -5.62 -23.26 6.01
C ALA A 151 -5.11 -22.80 7.38
N ASP A 152 -4.13 -21.89 7.42
CA ASP A 152 -3.65 -21.30 8.68
C ASP A 152 -4.72 -20.44 9.37
N LEU A 153 -5.46 -19.62 8.63
CA LEU A 153 -6.57 -18.82 9.17
C LEU A 153 -7.64 -19.70 9.83
N ARG A 154 -7.93 -20.87 9.27
CA ARG A 154 -8.88 -21.83 9.87
C ARG A 154 -8.40 -22.39 11.21
N LYS A 155 -7.09 -22.48 11.45
CA LYS A 155 -6.55 -22.89 12.76
C LYS A 155 -6.87 -21.88 13.86
N PHE A 156 -7.13 -20.62 13.50
CA PHE A 156 -7.51 -19.56 14.45
C PHE A 156 -9.00 -19.53 14.78
N GLN A 157 -9.84 -20.26 14.04
CA GLN A 157 -11.28 -20.35 14.27
C GLN A 157 -11.67 -20.63 15.74
N PRO A 158 -11.04 -21.55 16.50
CA PRO A 158 -11.42 -21.81 17.89
C PRO A 158 -11.07 -20.67 18.86
N TYR A 159 -10.18 -19.76 18.47
CA TYR A 159 -9.76 -18.62 19.30
C TYR A 159 -10.57 -17.35 19.03
N LEU A 160 -11.49 -17.39 18.05
CA LEU A 160 -12.34 -16.24 17.75
C LEU A 160 -13.37 -16.04 18.87
N PRO A 161 -13.66 -14.77 19.24
CA PRO A 161 -14.78 -14.45 20.11
C PRO A 161 -16.09 -15.10 19.65
N GLN A 162 -16.92 -15.52 20.61
CA GLN A 162 -18.23 -16.15 20.34
C GLN A 162 -19.33 -15.13 19.96
N GLU A 163 -18.96 -13.86 19.81
CA GLU A 163 -19.86 -12.79 19.39
C GLU A 163 -20.38 -13.05 17.96
N GLU A 164 -21.69 -12.91 17.76
CA GLU A 164 -22.35 -13.26 16.50
C GLU A 164 -21.80 -12.47 15.31
N GLU A 165 -21.50 -11.18 15.52
CA GLU A 165 -20.96 -10.30 14.47
C GLU A 165 -19.57 -10.76 14.00
N VAL A 166 -18.70 -11.14 14.94
CA VAL A 166 -17.36 -11.65 14.66
C VAL A 166 -17.47 -12.98 13.90
N GLN A 167 -18.31 -13.89 14.39
CA GLN A 167 -18.52 -15.19 13.75
C GLN A 167 -19.07 -15.05 12.32
N LYS A 168 -20.02 -14.14 12.11
CA LYS A 168 -20.59 -13.86 10.78
C LYS A 168 -19.52 -13.35 9.82
N PHE A 169 -18.71 -12.38 10.26
CA PHE A 169 -17.63 -11.81 9.47
C PHE A 169 -16.58 -12.85 9.05
N TYR A 170 -16.09 -13.67 9.99
CA TYR A 170 -15.09 -14.68 9.67
C TYR A 170 -15.63 -15.85 8.84
N LYS A 171 -16.91 -16.24 9.02
CA LYS A 171 -17.57 -17.22 8.16
C LYS A 171 -17.61 -16.78 6.70
N GLU A 172 -17.87 -15.50 6.45
CA GLU A 172 -17.83 -14.92 5.11
C GLU A 172 -16.42 -15.05 4.51
N ILE A 173 -15.37 -14.67 5.25
CA ILE A 173 -13.98 -14.80 4.79
C ILE A 173 -13.60 -16.25 4.49
N PHE A 174 -14.00 -17.20 5.35
CA PHE A 174 -13.69 -18.62 5.14
C PHE A 174 -14.38 -19.24 3.92
N SER A 175 -15.41 -18.58 3.40
CA SER A 175 -16.14 -18.97 2.18
C SER A 175 -15.51 -18.45 0.89
N TRP A 176 -14.51 -17.56 0.97
CA TRP A 176 -13.88 -16.98 -0.21
C TRP A 176 -13.14 -18.04 -1.04
N GLU A 177 -13.13 -17.83 -2.35
CA GLU A 177 -12.35 -18.63 -3.30
C GLU A 177 -10.86 -18.57 -2.94
N THR A 178 -10.17 -19.71 -2.99
CA THR A 178 -8.72 -19.77 -2.77
C THR A 178 -8.00 -19.98 -4.09
N TYR A 179 -6.73 -19.57 -4.13
CA TYR A 179 -5.87 -19.82 -5.29
C TYR A 179 -4.57 -20.50 -4.87
N ASN A 180 -4.05 -21.30 -5.80
CA ASN A 180 -2.74 -21.94 -5.66
C ASN A 180 -1.69 -21.01 -6.26
N GLY A 181 -1.36 -19.94 -5.54
CA GLY A 181 -0.18 -19.15 -5.84
C GLY A 181 1.05 -19.91 -5.35
N GLY A 182 1.99 -20.20 -6.27
CA GLY A 182 3.37 -20.51 -5.88
C GLY A 182 3.92 -19.36 -5.04
N ASP A 183 4.87 -19.67 -4.16
CA ASP A 183 5.52 -18.71 -3.28
C ASP A 183 6.36 -17.73 -4.12
N ASN A 184 5.72 -16.80 -4.82
CA ASN A 184 6.38 -15.60 -5.32
C ASN A 184 6.44 -14.64 -4.12
N GLU A 185 7.29 -14.98 -3.16
CA GLU A 185 8.14 -13.94 -2.59
C GLU A 185 8.74 -13.21 -3.80
N GLU A 186 8.66 -11.88 -3.82
CA GLU A 186 9.45 -11.11 -4.77
C GLU A 186 10.91 -11.55 -4.52
N GLU A 187 11.41 -12.49 -5.32
CA GLU A 187 12.85 -12.65 -5.52
C GLU A 187 13.30 -11.28 -6.03
N ASP A 188 13.79 -10.47 -5.09
CA ASP A 188 14.77 -9.46 -5.41
C ASP A 188 15.83 -10.19 -6.21
N LEU A 189 15.79 -10.01 -7.53
CA LEU A 189 16.87 -10.39 -8.42
C LEU A 189 18.08 -9.57 -7.97
N ASP A 190 18.86 -10.16 -7.07
CA ASP A 190 20.27 -9.88 -6.95
C ASP A 190 20.89 -10.30 -8.27
N ASP A 191 20.94 -9.37 -9.22
CA ASP A 191 21.73 -9.50 -10.43
C ASP A 191 23.23 -9.47 -10.02
N GLU A 192 23.76 -10.61 -9.61
CA GLU A 192 25.18 -10.93 -9.76
C GLU A 192 25.50 -10.93 -11.26
N ASP A 193 26.05 -9.79 -11.73
CA ASP A 193 27.21 -9.64 -12.63
C ASP A 193 27.30 -8.20 -13.20
#